data_AF-A0A350QIU3-F1
#
_entry.id   AF-A0A350QIU3-F1
#
_cell.length_a   1.000
_cell.length_b   1.000
_cell.length_c   1.000
_cell.angle_alpha   90.00
_cell.angle_beta   90.00
_cell.angle_gamma   90.00
#
_symmetry.space_group_name_H-M   'P 1'
#
loop_
_entity.id
_entity.type
_entity.pdbx_description
1 polymer ?
#
loop_
_entity_poly.entity_id
_entity_poly.type
_entity_poly.pdbx_seq_one_letter_code
_entity_poly.pdbx_strand_id
1 'polypeptide(L)'
;NAHYWLGQLLFNNNELAKAKTHFERVVTNFSTSNKVPDALLKLGQVAERENNKDAALRFYRQLTKDHASATSARLAQERIDILN
;
A
#
# COMPACT_ATOMS: atom_id res chain seq x y z
N ASN A 1 -4.47 -14.27 -1.17
CA ASN A 1 -3.16 -14.10 -1.84
C ASN A 1 -3.24 -13.67 -3.31
N ALA A 2 -4.17 -14.20 -4.13
CA ALA A 2 -4.26 -13.82 -5.56
C ALA A 2 -4.49 -12.31 -5.80
N HIS A 3 -5.25 -11.62 -4.96
CA HIS A 3 -5.51 -10.18 -5.11
C HIS A 3 -4.26 -9.32 -4.98
N TYR A 4 -3.33 -9.64 -4.08
CA TYR A 4 -2.07 -8.90 -3.96
C TYR A 4 -1.26 -9.01 -5.24
N TRP A 5 -1.10 -10.23 -5.77
CA TRP A 5 -0.32 -10.45 -6.98
C TRP A 5 -0.98 -9.83 -8.21
N LEU A 6 -2.31 -9.89 -8.32
CA LEU A 6 -3.04 -9.22 -9.39
C LEU A 6 -2.90 -7.70 -9.29
N GLY A 7 -3.01 -7.13 -8.09
CA GLY A 7 -2.76 -5.70 -7.86
C GLY A 7 -1.34 -5.30 -8.28
N GLN A 8 -0.34 -6.13 -7.95
CA GLN A 8 1.06 -5.89 -8.32
C GLN A 8 1.29 -5.95 -9.84
N LEU A 9 0.64 -6.88 -10.55
CA LEU A 9 0.68 -6.95 -12.00
C LEU A 9 0.11 -5.66 -12.62
N LEU A 10 -1.08 -5.26 -12.17
CA LEU A 10 -1.76 -4.05 -12.66
C LEU A 10 -0.95 -2.78 -12.36
N PHE A 11 -0.33 -2.71 -11.18
CA PHE A 11 0.56 -1.60 -10.82
C PHE A 11 1.76 -1.49 -11.77
N ASN A 12 2.35 -2.64 -12.14
CA ASN A 12 3.46 -2.68 -13.10
C ASN A 12 3.00 -2.26 -14.50
N ASN A 13 1.77 -2.58 -14.87
CA ASN A 13 1.14 -2.16 -16.13
C ASN A 13 0.62 -0.71 -16.09
N ASN A 14 0.89 0.05 -15.01
CA ASN A 14 0.39 1.41 -14.78
C ASN A 14 -1.15 1.53 -14.71
N GLU A 15 -1.87 0.43 -14.49
CA GLU A 15 -3.31 0.39 -14.28
C GLU A 15 -3.66 0.68 -12.82
N LEU A 16 -3.32 1.89 -12.36
CA LEU A 16 -3.32 2.28 -10.94
C LEU A 16 -4.68 2.12 -10.25
N ALA A 17 -5.78 2.51 -10.89
CA ALA A 17 -7.12 2.39 -10.33
C ALA A 17 -7.53 0.93 -10.08
N LYS A 18 -7.17 0.02 -11.00
CA LYS A 18 -7.43 -1.42 -10.83
C LYS A 18 -6.51 -2.01 -9.76
N ALA A 19 -5.24 -1.63 -9.77
CA ALA A 19 -4.27 -2.04 -8.76
C ALA A 19 -4.75 -1.68 -7.34
N LYS A 20 -5.18 -0.42 -7.17
CA LYS A 20 -5.76 0.10 -5.92
C LYS A 20 -6.89 -0.77 -5.40
N THR A 21 -7.89 -1.03 -6.25
CA THR A 21 -9.06 -1.84 -5.90
C THR A 21 -8.65 -3.22 -5.36
N HIS A 22 -7.65 -3.85 -5.97
CA HIS A 22 -7.17 -5.15 -5.52
C HIS A 22 -6.37 -5.10 -4.23
N PHE A 23 -5.53 -4.09 -4.04
CA PHE A 23 -4.81 -3.91 -2.78
C PHE A 23 -5.75 -3.54 -1.63
N GLU A 24 -6.74 -2.66 -1.85
CA GLU A 24 -7.79 -2.35 -0.87
C GLU A 24 -8.51 -3.62 -0.43
N ARG A 25 -8.86 -4.49 -1.38
CA ARG A 25 -9.50 -5.77 -1.05
C ARG A 25 -8.62 -6.68 -0.19
N VAL A 26 -7.30 -6.63 -0.33
CA VAL A 26 -6.38 -7.34 0.58
C VAL A 26 -6.48 -6.79 1.99
N VAL A 27 -6.48 -5.47 2.14
CA VAL A 27 -6.56 -4.80 3.44
C VAL A 27 -7.93 -5.01 4.10
N THR A 28 -9.03 -4.90 3.36
CA THR A 28 -10.39 -4.94 3.91
C THR A 28 -10.90 -6.35 4.13
N ASN A 29 -10.67 -7.27 3.18
CA ASN A 29 -11.26 -8.61 3.22
C ASN A 29 -10.30 -9.67 3.77
N PHE A 30 -9.00 -9.37 3.84
CA PHE A 30 -7.97 -10.31 4.29
C PHE A 30 -7.08 -9.69 5.36
N SER A 31 -7.68 -9.01 6.34
CA SER A 31 -6.99 -8.26 7.41
C SER A 31 -6.01 -9.09 8.25
N THR A 32 -6.17 -10.42 8.30
CA THR A 32 -5.25 -11.35 8.99
C THR A 32 -4.12 -11.87 8.10
N SER A 33 -4.10 -11.50 6.82
CA SER A 33 -3.08 -11.95 5.88
C SER A 33 -1.73 -11.29 6.14
N ASN A 34 -0.65 -12.06 6.01
CA ASN A 34 0.71 -11.53 6.00
C ASN A 34 1.02 -10.60 4.80
N LYS A 35 0.07 -10.39 3.88
CA LYS A 35 0.19 -9.46 2.76
C LYS A 35 -0.44 -8.09 3.02
N VAL A 36 -1.15 -7.90 4.13
CA VAL A 36 -1.75 -6.60 4.47
C VAL A 36 -0.69 -5.50 4.57
N PRO A 37 0.47 -5.70 5.24
CA PRO A 37 1.49 -4.66 5.30
C PRO A 37 2.01 -4.27 3.91
N ASP A 38 2.21 -5.26 3.03
CA ASP A 38 2.68 -5.02 1.66
C ASP A 38 1.62 -4.33 0.81
N ALA A 39 0.35 -4.70 0.97
CA ALA A 39 -0.77 -4.08 0.28
C ALA A 39 -0.95 -2.61 0.68
N LEU A 40 -0.84 -2.29 1.97
CA LEU A 40 -0.87 -0.90 2.46
C LEU A 40 0.29 -0.08 1.88
N LEU A 41 1.50 -0.64 1.82
CA LEU A 41 2.64 0.02 1.19
C LEU A 41 2.34 0.33 -0.29
N LYS A 42 1.79 -0.65 -1.00
CA LYS A 42 1.42 -0.49 -2.41
C LYS A 42 0.31 0.53 -2.62
N LEU A 43 -0.67 0.62 -1.72
CA LEU A 43 -1.71 1.67 -1.77
C LEU A 43 -1.11 3.07 -1.61
N GLY A 44 -0.12 3.22 -0.71
CA GLY A 44 0.63 4.46 -0.60
C GLY A 44 1.38 4.79 -1.89
N GLN A 45 2.06 3.81 -2.50
CA GLN A 45 2.80 4.00 -3.76
C GLN A 45 1.87 4.34 -4.93
N VAL A 46 0.68 3.73 -4.99
CA VAL A 46 -0.36 4.09 -5.96
C VAL A 46 -0.77 5.54 -5.79
N ALA A 47 -1.08 5.97 -4.56
CA ALA A 47 -1.47 7.34 -4.27
C ALA A 47 -0.38 8.36 -4.64
N GLU A 48 0.90 8.04 -4.42
CA GLU A 48 2.01 8.89 -4.88
C GLU A 48 2.04 9.02 -6.41
N ARG A 49 1.83 7.92 -7.14
CA ARG A 49 1.76 7.95 -8.62
C ARG A 49 0.55 8.71 -9.14
N GLU A 50 -0.54 8.73 -8.38
CA GLU A 50 -1.73 9.57 -8.63
C GLU A 50 -1.52 11.03 -8.19
N ASN A 51 -0.31 11.41 -7.76
CA ASN A 51 0.03 12.73 -7.23
C ASN A 51 -0.81 13.14 -6.01
N ASN A 52 -1.35 12.15 -5.28
CA ASN A 52 -2.18 12.33 -4.10
C ASN A 52 -1.35 12.07 -2.82
N LYS A 53 -0.52 13.06 -2.48
CA LYS A 53 0.37 13.02 -1.32
C LYS A 53 -0.38 12.75 -0.01
N ASP A 54 -1.55 13.36 0.19
CA ASP A 54 -2.33 13.16 1.42
C ASP A 54 -2.82 11.71 1.56
N ALA A 55 -3.28 11.09 0.47
CA ALA A 55 -3.66 9.69 0.48
C ALA A 55 -2.45 8.77 0.72
N ALA A 56 -1.30 9.08 0.13
CA ALA A 56 -0.08 8.32 0.35
C ALA A 56 0.33 8.33 1.83
N LEU A 57 0.40 9.51 2.44
CA LEU A 57 0.72 9.68 3.86
C LEU A 57 -0.28 8.94 4.76
N ARG A 58 -1.57 8.95 4.43
CA ARG A 58 -2.58 8.19 5.19
C ARG A 58 -2.28 6.69 5.21
N PHE A 59 -2.03 6.09 4.04
CA PHE A 59 -1.73 4.66 3.96
C PHE A 59 -0.41 4.29 4.64
N TYR A 60 0.63 5.09 4.45
CA TYR A 60 1.91 4.84 5.10
C TYR A 60 1.83 4.96 6.63
N ARG A 61 1.13 5.97 7.15
CA ARG A 61 0.93 6.13 8.60
C ARG A 61 0.09 5.00 9.18
N GLN A 62 -0.91 4.53 8.43
CA GLN A 62 -1.68 3.35 8.85
C GLN A 62 -0.77 2.11 8.94
N LEU A 63 0.06 1.89 7.93
CA LEU A 63 1.02 0.78 7.89
C LEU A 63 2.02 0.83 9.05
N THR A 64 2.61 1.99 9.34
CA THR A 64 3.55 2.11 10.47
C THR A 64 2.87 1.95 11.82
N LYS A 65 1.60 2.35 11.95
CA LYS A 65 0.81 2.19 13.17
C LYS A 65 0.39 0.73 13.41
N ASP A 66 -0.18 0.08 12.40
CA ASP A 66 -0.83 -1.22 12.55
C ASP A 66 0.16 -2.39 12.38
N HIS A 67 1.29 -2.17 11.69
CA HIS A 67 2.26 -3.20 11.35
C HIS A 67 3.71 -2.75 11.53
N ALA A 68 4.02 -2.07 12.63
CA ALA A 68 5.33 -1.47 12.92
C ALA A 68 6.54 -2.42 12.76
N SER A 69 6.38 -3.72 13.02
CA SER A 69 7.45 -4.72 12.91
C SER A 69 7.69 -5.25 11.50
N ALA A 70 6.81 -4.93 10.53
CA ALA A 70 6.95 -5.39 9.16
C ALA A 70 8.05 -4.62 8.42
N THR A 71 8.80 -5.29 7.55
CA THR A 71 9.77 -4.63 6.66
C THR A 71 9.12 -3.51 5.84
N SER A 72 7.88 -3.72 5.39
CA SER A 72 7.10 -2.73 4.66
C SER A 72 6.78 -1.48 5.49
N ALA A 73 6.68 -1.59 6.82
CA ALA A 73 6.52 -0.42 7.69
C ALA A 73 7.78 0.44 7.76
N ARG A 74 8.97 -0.16 7.77
CA ARG A 74 10.22 0.61 7.66
C ARG A 74 10.28 1.41 6.35
N LEU A 75 9.94 0.77 5.23
CA LEU A 75 9.88 1.46 3.94
C LEU A 75 8.83 2.57 3.93
N ALA A 76 7.66 2.33 4.53
CA ALA A 76 6.62 3.34 4.67
C ALA A 76 7.07 4.55 5.49
N GLN A 77 7.85 4.32 6.56
CA GLN A 77 8.43 5.40 7.36
C GLN A 77 9.39 6.25 6.52
N GLU A 78 10.29 5.62 5.76
CA GLU A 78 11.18 6.34 4.83
C GLU A 78 10.38 7.19 3.83
N ARG A 79 9.25 6.68 3.31
CA ARG A 79 8.38 7.46 2.42
C ARG A 79 7.69 8.63 3.13
N ILE A 80 7.24 8.45 4.37
CA ILE A 80 6.64 9.54 5.16
C ILE A 80 7.65 10.68 5.30
N ASP A 81 8.90 10.36 5.62
CA ASP A 81 9.95 11.35 5.84
C ASP A 81 10.31 12.10 4.56
N ILE A 82 10.32 11.41 3.40
CA ILE A 82 10.54 12.03 2.08
C ILE A 82 9.37 12.94 1.68
N LEU A 83 8.15 12.53 2.02
CA LEU A 83 6.95 13.26 1.62
C LEU A 83 6.70 14.48 2.49
N ASN A 84 7.11 14.54 3.76
CA ASN A 84 6.91 15.73 4.58
C ASN A 84 7.75 16.92 4.09
#